data_AF-A0A7V3SM35-F1
#
_entry.id   AF-A0A7V3SM35-F1
#
_cell.length_a   1.000
_cell.length_b   1.000
_cell.length_c   1.000
_cell.angle_alpha   90.00
_cell.angle_beta   90.00
_cell.angle_gamma   90.00
#
_symmetry.space_group_name_H-M   'P 1'
#
loop_
_entity.id
_entity.type
_entity.pdbx_description
1 polymer ?
#
loop_
_entity_poly.entity_id
_entity_poly.type
_entity_poly.pdbx_seq_one_letter_code
_entity_poly.pdbx_strand_id
1 'polypeptide(L)'
;VAAFAGYGVYRLLAGQAETGSRRALIAAGAGAYVGSVLSAASTGVMLGLQPLIAYDAAGRALYFPFGMNISVPAMVHIHLLVAAPVEAVITVVALAYLWRNFPELVSRRTVVRPDKPIRLWAVFLVLLLLTPLGLIATGSAWGEWDEETLRKLIGYVPAGVARFSEGVLRPLIPDYALPGREGRGWEVIGYIFSALFGATLTALAARALVRKPVAVPAEVTTGGKPLDTLPEWLSQREPEPTVTTHEKRSRGRWLERTLLDLREAIASTIAAEQWARSGGYLQSLHPLAKTIAALGTLVAISLTGHPTLLLFVLVGSTLLAMVSHLPLRTFILRILWSTMLFGLVLAVPLSLNAVTPGRVLWQPFGWRALAVSDAGLHVATLLLLRLSAAITVALLWSLTTRWHLLLHSLRSLRMPRLMVTALTLTYRYLFTLIDTLAEMVLARRSRQVGSPTAQGVRAYAGSGAAVLFAKSATLNEEVYLAMRSRGFDGDLRVAYPRGWSWRDTLWLLLAALWLAGGYWMGGWYAG
;
A
#
# COMPACT_ATOMS: atom_id res chain seq x y z
N VAL A 1 -1.25 -13.68 2.79
CA VAL A 1 -1.06 -15.14 2.78
C VAL A 1 0.34 -15.52 2.29
N ALA A 2 0.73 -15.13 1.06
CA ALA A 2 2.02 -15.47 0.46
C ALA A 2 3.24 -15.27 1.37
N ALA A 3 3.43 -14.07 1.92
CA ALA A 3 4.61 -13.77 2.75
C ALA A 3 4.72 -14.64 4.01
N PHE A 4 3.60 -14.92 4.68
CA PHE A 4 3.58 -15.73 5.92
C PHE A 4 3.81 -17.21 5.63
N ALA A 5 3.10 -17.74 4.63
CA ALA A 5 3.26 -19.11 4.17
C ALA A 5 4.69 -19.38 3.70
N GLY A 6 5.22 -18.51 2.83
CA GLY A 6 6.55 -18.69 2.28
C GLY A 6 7.65 -18.58 3.33
N TYR A 7 7.54 -17.62 4.26
CA TYR A 7 8.48 -17.52 5.37
C TYR A 7 8.40 -18.71 6.33
N GLY A 8 7.20 -19.20 6.64
CA GLY A 8 6.99 -20.39 7.47
C GLY A 8 7.63 -21.64 6.88
N VAL A 9 7.40 -21.88 5.59
CA VAL A 9 7.98 -23.01 4.85
C VAL A 9 9.49 -22.89 4.73
N TYR A 10 10.00 -21.68 4.42
CA TYR A 10 11.43 -21.41 4.43
C TYR A 10 12.06 -21.77 5.77
N ARG A 11 11.49 -21.31 6.89
CA ARG A 11 12.02 -21.58 8.24
C ARG A 11 11.99 -23.07 8.58
N LEU A 12 10.92 -23.77 8.20
CA LEU A 12 10.76 -25.20 8.46
C LEU A 12 11.79 -26.03 7.67
N LEU A 13 12.01 -25.72 6.40
CA LEU A 13 12.91 -26.47 5.53
C LEU A 13 14.38 -26.07 5.71
N ALA A 14 14.66 -24.77 5.85
CA ALA A 14 16.01 -24.26 6.11
C ALA A 14 16.48 -24.68 7.50
N GLY A 15 15.63 -24.60 8.53
CA GLY A 15 16.00 -24.95 9.90
C GLY A 15 17.20 -24.14 10.39
N GLN A 16 18.31 -24.84 10.70
CA GLN A 16 19.59 -24.25 11.09
C GLN A 16 20.60 -24.12 9.93
N ALA A 17 20.17 -24.33 8.69
CA ALA A 17 21.06 -24.23 7.54
C ALA A 17 21.66 -22.83 7.43
N GLU A 18 22.96 -22.77 7.13
CA GLU A 18 23.66 -21.51 6.93
C GLU A 18 23.07 -20.75 5.74
N THR A 19 23.03 -19.42 5.87
CA THR A 19 22.63 -18.52 4.79
C THR A 19 23.62 -18.68 3.65
N GLY A 20 23.16 -18.88 2.41
CA GLY A 20 24.03 -19.21 1.28
C GLY A 20 24.11 -20.71 0.95
N SER A 21 23.71 -21.59 1.86
CA SER A 21 23.75 -23.03 1.63
C SER A 21 22.73 -23.48 0.56
N ARG A 22 23.02 -24.59 -0.12
CA ARG A 22 22.06 -25.23 -1.06
C ARG A 22 20.71 -25.52 -0.39
N ARG A 23 20.72 -25.93 0.88
CA ARG A 23 19.50 -26.19 1.66
C ARG A 23 18.68 -24.91 1.87
N ALA A 24 19.32 -23.79 2.21
CA ALA A 24 18.64 -22.50 2.33
C ALA A 24 18.07 -22.02 0.98
N LEU A 25 18.79 -22.26 -0.12
CA LEU A 25 18.34 -21.95 -1.48
C LEU A 25 17.07 -22.74 -1.85
N ILE A 26 17.09 -24.05 -1.64
CA ILE A 26 15.95 -24.95 -1.90
C ILE A 26 14.77 -24.57 -1.00
N ALA A 27 15.02 -24.28 0.28
CA ALA A 27 14.00 -23.83 1.21
C ALA A 27 13.35 -22.51 0.77
N ALA A 28 14.11 -21.59 0.16
CA ALA A 28 13.59 -20.33 -0.36
C ALA A 28 12.69 -20.56 -1.59
N GLY A 29 13.12 -21.42 -2.52
CA GLY A 29 12.30 -21.85 -3.64
C GLY A 29 11.00 -22.53 -3.20
N ALA A 30 11.08 -23.45 -2.24
CA ALA A 30 9.91 -24.11 -1.67
C ALA A 30 8.98 -23.14 -0.93
N GLY A 31 9.55 -22.15 -0.22
CA GLY A 31 8.80 -21.07 0.41
C GLY A 31 8.04 -20.23 -0.61
N ALA A 32 8.71 -19.80 -1.67
CA ALA A 32 8.08 -19.07 -2.77
C ALA A 32 6.96 -19.89 -3.43
N TYR A 33 7.22 -21.18 -3.68
CA TYR A 33 6.24 -22.11 -4.25
C TYR A 33 4.97 -22.20 -3.40
N VAL A 34 5.12 -22.59 -2.13
CA VAL A 34 3.97 -22.79 -1.22
C VAL A 34 3.27 -21.47 -0.93
N GLY A 35 4.02 -20.37 -0.81
CA GLY A 35 3.47 -19.03 -0.66
C GLY A 35 2.53 -18.65 -1.80
N SER A 36 2.95 -18.88 -3.04
CA SER A 36 2.14 -18.61 -4.23
C SER A 36 0.91 -19.51 -4.30
N VAL A 37 1.05 -20.81 -4.04
CA VAL A 37 -0.08 -21.76 -4.05
C VAL A 37 -1.12 -21.42 -2.99
N LEU A 38 -0.71 -21.12 -1.75
CA LEU A 38 -1.65 -20.75 -0.69
C LEU A 38 -2.30 -19.39 -0.94
N SER A 39 -1.60 -18.46 -1.59
CA SER A 39 -2.21 -17.21 -2.03
C SER A 39 -3.28 -17.45 -3.10
N ALA A 40 -3.01 -18.33 -4.06
CA ALA A 40 -3.98 -18.73 -5.08
C ALA A 40 -5.20 -19.43 -4.47
N ALA A 41 -4.99 -20.32 -3.50
CA ALA A 41 -6.07 -20.96 -2.76
C ALA A 41 -6.94 -19.92 -2.03
N SER A 42 -6.32 -18.95 -1.36
CA SER A 42 -7.04 -17.85 -0.71
C SER A 42 -7.88 -17.05 -1.71
N THR A 43 -7.35 -16.74 -2.90
CA THR A 43 -8.10 -16.07 -3.95
C THR A 43 -9.25 -16.93 -4.46
N GLY A 44 -9.01 -18.22 -4.68
CA GLY A 44 -10.05 -19.18 -5.07
C GLY A 44 -11.18 -19.28 -4.06
N VAL A 45 -10.89 -19.20 -2.76
CA VAL A 45 -11.92 -19.15 -1.71
C VAL A 45 -12.71 -17.84 -1.79
N MET A 46 -12.04 -16.70 -1.93
CA MET A 46 -12.72 -15.40 -2.04
C MET A 46 -13.66 -15.34 -3.26
N LEU A 47 -13.23 -15.87 -4.40
CA LEU A 47 -14.07 -15.99 -5.59
C LEU A 47 -15.20 -17.00 -5.39
N GLY A 48 -14.88 -18.19 -4.86
CA GLY A 48 -15.83 -19.27 -4.65
C GLY A 48 -16.91 -18.99 -3.60
N LEU A 49 -16.70 -17.99 -2.74
CA LEU A 49 -17.68 -17.51 -1.78
C LEU A 49 -18.75 -16.62 -2.44
N GLN A 50 -18.46 -15.99 -3.59
CA GLN A 50 -19.34 -15.02 -4.24
C GLN A 50 -20.75 -15.56 -4.52
N PRO A 51 -20.95 -16.78 -5.07
CA PRO A 51 -22.29 -17.32 -5.28
C PRO A 51 -23.10 -17.50 -3.99
N LEU A 52 -22.42 -17.65 -2.84
CA LEU A 52 -23.07 -17.84 -1.53
C LEU A 52 -23.49 -16.53 -0.87
N ILE A 53 -22.88 -15.41 -1.24
CA ILE A 53 -23.10 -14.10 -0.61
C ILE A 53 -23.75 -13.08 -1.55
N ALA A 54 -23.71 -13.30 -2.87
CA ALA A 54 -24.21 -12.39 -3.88
C ALA A 54 -24.94 -13.16 -4.98
N TYR A 55 -26.23 -13.44 -4.76
CA TYR A 55 -27.11 -14.17 -5.66
C TYR A 55 -28.46 -13.46 -5.85
N ASP A 56 -29.14 -13.75 -6.96
CA ASP A 56 -30.49 -13.25 -7.27
C ASP A 56 -31.59 -14.10 -6.60
N ALA A 57 -32.86 -13.69 -6.76
CA ALA A 57 -33.99 -14.43 -6.20
C ALA A 57 -34.14 -15.87 -6.73
N ALA A 58 -33.50 -16.20 -7.85
CA ALA A 58 -33.47 -17.55 -8.42
C ALA A 58 -32.22 -18.35 -7.99
N GLY A 59 -31.40 -17.80 -7.07
CA GLY A 59 -30.18 -18.42 -6.58
C GLY A 59 -28.99 -18.36 -7.54
N ARG A 60 -29.06 -17.53 -8.59
CA ARG A 60 -27.96 -17.36 -9.56
C ARG A 60 -26.99 -16.31 -9.07
N ALA A 61 -25.70 -16.55 -9.25
CA ALA A 61 -24.68 -15.61 -8.82
C ALA A 61 -24.76 -14.29 -9.58
N LEU A 62 -24.56 -13.17 -8.87
CA LEU A 62 -24.61 -11.83 -9.45
C LEU A 62 -23.30 -11.44 -10.15
N TYR A 63 -22.15 -11.90 -9.65
CA TYR A 63 -20.83 -11.49 -10.13
C TYR A 63 -20.00 -12.69 -10.61
N PHE A 64 -19.43 -13.46 -9.68
CA PHE A 64 -18.60 -14.61 -10.01
C PHE A 64 -19.43 -15.89 -9.88
N PRO A 65 -19.59 -16.68 -10.95
CA PRO A 65 -20.61 -17.74 -11.00
C PRO A 65 -20.17 -19.08 -10.41
N PHE A 66 -18.87 -19.29 -10.18
CA PHE A 66 -18.35 -20.58 -9.77
C PHE A 66 -18.20 -20.68 -8.26
N GLY A 67 -18.67 -21.79 -7.68
CA GLY A 67 -18.53 -22.09 -6.25
C GLY A 67 -17.10 -22.47 -5.87
N MET A 68 -16.87 -22.71 -4.57
CA MET A 68 -15.54 -23.08 -4.04
C MET A 68 -14.98 -24.37 -4.67
N ASN A 69 -15.84 -25.33 -5.02
CA ASN A 69 -15.47 -26.60 -5.64
C ASN A 69 -14.86 -26.45 -7.04
N ILE A 70 -15.10 -25.33 -7.73
CA ILE A 70 -14.53 -25.03 -9.03
C ILE A 70 -13.45 -23.96 -8.90
N SER A 71 -13.74 -22.89 -8.16
CA SER A 71 -12.86 -21.72 -8.01
C SER A 71 -11.52 -22.04 -7.34
N VAL A 72 -11.55 -22.85 -6.27
CA VAL A 72 -10.33 -23.21 -5.55
C VAL A 72 -9.45 -24.11 -6.42
N PRO A 73 -9.95 -25.23 -7.00
CA PRO A 73 -9.13 -26.03 -7.90
C PRO A 73 -8.63 -25.24 -9.11
N ALA A 74 -9.46 -24.43 -9.78
CA ALA A 74 -9.05 -23.66 -10.95
C ALA A 74 -7.90 -22.69 -10.62
N MET A 75 -8.03 -21.93 -9.52
CA MET A 75 -6.97 -21.02 -9.08
C MET A 75 -5.73 -21.78 -8.62
N VAL A 76 -5.88 -22.84 -7.83
CA VAL A 76 -4.74 -23.59 -7.30
C VAL A 76 -4.00 -24.31 -8.43
N HIS A 77 -4.68 -24.92 -9.40
CA HIS A 77 -4.07 -25.79 -10.40
C HIS A 77 -3.05 -25.06 -11.28
N ILE A 78 -3.43 -23.89 -11.84
CA ILE A 78 -2.52 -23.11 -12.67
C ILE A 78 -1.33 -22.57 -11.87
N HIS A 79 -1.54 -22.22 -10.60
CA HIS A 79 -0.47 -21.74 -9.74
C HIS A 79 0.42 -22.89 -9.28
N LEU A 80 -0.13 -24.07 -9.01
CA LEU A 80 0.62 -25.26 -8.63
C LEU A 80 1.53 -25.74 -9.78
N LEU A 81 1.03 -25.72 -11.02
CA LEU A 81 1.71 -26.30 -12.18
C LEU A 81 2.59 -25.32 -12.96
N VAL A 82 2.27 -24.02 -12.94
CA VAL A 82 2.96 -23.03 -13.78
C VAL A 82 3.51 -21.88 -12.96
N ALA A 83 2.65 -21.11 -12.29
CA ALA A 83 3.09 -19.85 -11.67
C ALA A 83 4.04 -20.07 -10.48
N ALA A 84 3.74 -21.02 -9.59
CA ALA A 84 4.57 -21.31 -8.42
C ALA A 84 5.91 -21.97 -8.77
N PRO A 85 6.00 -22.92 -9.73
CA PRO A 85 7.30 -23.35 -10.25
C PRO A 85 8.13 -22.21 -10.81
N VAL A 86 7.53 -21.32 -11.62
CA VAL A 86 8.23 -20.16 -12.19
C VAL A 86 8.73 -19.24 -11.07
N GLU A 87 7.87 -18.90 -10.11
CA GLU A 87 8.23 -18.06 -8.96
C GLU A 87 9.36 -18.70 -8.12
N ALA A 88 9.30 -20.01 -7.89
CA ALA A 88 10.35 -20.75 -7.18
C ALA A 88 11.68 -20.72 -7.94
N VAL A 89 11.65 -20.95 -9.26
CA VAL A 89 12.84 -20.88 -10.12
C VAL A 89 13.41 -19.47 -10.13
N ILE A 90 12.60 -18.43 -10.33
CA ILE A 90 13.03 -17.03 -10.29
C ILE A 90 13.66 -16.72 -8.94
N THR A 91 13.03 -17.13 -7.83
CA THR A 91 13.54 -16.93 -6.47
C THR A 91 14.89 -17.62 -6.28
N VAL A 92 15.00 -18.88 -6.68
CA VAL A 92 16.23 -19.68 -6.59
C VAL A 92 17.34 -19.08 -7.46
N VAL A 93 17.05 -18.72 -8.70
CA VAL A 93 18.01 -18.12 -9.64
C VAL A 93 18.46 -16.76 -9.15
N ALA A 94 17.54 -15.90 -8.71
CA ALA A 94 17.86 -14.58 -8.19
C ALA A 94 18.74 -14.68 -6.93
N LEU A 95 18.38 -15.56 -5.99
CA LEU A 95 19.18 -15.79 -4.78
C LEU A 95 20.52 -16.47 -5.10
N ALA A 96 20.56 -17.46 -5.98
CA ALA A 96 21.81 -18.11 -6.39
C ALA A 96 22.74 -17.14 -7.09
N TYR A 97 22.21 -16.29 -7.98
CA TYR A 97 22.96 -15.21 -8.62
C TYR A 97 23.48 -14.24 -7.58
N LEU A 98 22.63 -13.80 -6.65
CA LEU A 98 23.01 -12.84 -5.62
C LEU A 98 24.10 -13.43 -4.71
N TRP A 99 23.94 -14.68 -4.27
CA TRP A 99 24.88 -15.36 -3.39
C TRP A 99 26.20 -15.71 -4.08
N ARG A 100 26.17 -15.96 -5.39
CA ARG A 100 27.37 -16.28 -6.18
C ARG A 100 28.16 -15.05 -6.58
N ASN A 101 27.49 -13.98 -7.00
CA ASN A 101 28.14 -12.77 -7.52
C ASN A 101 28.37 -11.71 -6.44
N PHE A 102 27.65 -11.82 -5.33
CA PHE A 102 27.81 -10.98 -4.16
C PHE A 102 27.83 -11.85 -2.90
N PRO A 103 28.80 -12.77 -2.76
CA PRO A 103 28.93 -13.62 -1.58
C PRO A 103 29.06 -12.78 -0.31
N GLU A 104 29.60 -11.57 -0.38
CA GLU A 104 29.62 -10.60 0.72
C GLU A 104 28.25 -10.08 1.21
N LEU A 105 27.18 -10.20 0.40
CA LEU A 105 25.81 -9.95 0.87
C LEU A 105 25.26 -11.11 1.71
N VAL A 106 25.94 -12.26 1.69
CA VAL A 106 25.57 -13.51 2.38
C VAL A 106 26.47 -13.76 3.57
N SER A 107 27.78 -13.68 3.34
CA SER A 107 28.81 -13.62 4.36
C SER A 107 29.10 -12.15 4.65
N ARG A 108 28.68 -11.66 5.81
CA ARG A 108 29.08 -10.35 6.34
C ARG A 108 30.48 -9.96 5.90
N ARG A 109 30.58 -8.96 5.03
CA ARG A 109 31.61 -7.92 4.99
C ARG A 109 31.63 -7.28 3.60
N THR A 110 31.41 -5.98 3.60
CA THR A 110 31.73 -5.02 2.52
C THR A 110 30.76 -4.93 1.34
N VAL A 111 30.79 -3.74 0.76
CA VAL A 111 29.82 -3.17 -0.15
C VAL A 111 30.45 -3.22 -1.52
N VAL A 112 29.90 -4.05 -2.41
CA VAL A 112 30.32 -4.07 -3.82
C VAL A 112 29.39 -3.18 -4.63
N ARG A 113 29.99 -2.22 -5.34
CA ARG A 113 29.34 -1.50 -6.44
C ARG A 113 29.42 -2.40 -7.67
N PRO A 114 28.31 -2.68 -8.38
CA PRO A 114 28.37 -3.49 -9.60
C PRO A 114 29.20 -2.77 -10.67
N ASP A 115 30.17 -3.46 -11.27
CA ASP A 115 31.05 -2.92 -12.33
C ASP A 115 30.27 -2.49 -13.57
N LYS A 116 29.05 -3.00 -13.75
CA LYS A 116 28.13 -2.65 -14.84
C LYS A 116 26.74 -2.38 -14.27
N PRO A 117 26.13 -1.21 -14.51
CA PRO A 117 24.75 -0.97 -14.12
C PRO A 117 23.85 -1.95 -14.88
N ILE A 118 23.01 -2.68 -14.15
CA ILE A 118 21.90 -3.43 -14.76
C ILE A 118 21.09 -2.40 -15.55
N ARG A 119 21.03 -2.58 -16.88
CA ARG A 119 20.23 -1.73 -17.76
C ARG A 119 18.77 -2.09 -17.50
N LEU A 120 18.18 -1.53 -16.44
CA LEU A 120 16.78 -1.79 -16.08
C LEU A 120 15.85 -1.52 -17.26
N TRP A 121 16.14 -0.53 -18.09
CA TRP A 121 15.42 -0.28 -19.34
C TRP A 121 15.47 -1.47 -20.31
N ALA A 122 16.59 -2.21 -20.37
CA ALA A 122 16.73 -3.39 -21.22
C ALA A 122 15.95 -4.58 -20.62
N VAL A 123 15.91 -4.72 -19.29
CA VAL A 123 15.05 -5.70 -18.60
C VAL A 123 13.58 -5.40 -18.87
N PHE A 124 13.16 -4.13 -18.75
CA PHE A 124 11.81 -3.69 -19.10
C PHE A 124 11.49 -3.90 -20.58
N LEU A 125 12.44 -3.65 -21.47
CA LEU A 125 12.28 -3.88 -22.91
C LEU A 125 12.09 -5.37 -23.21
N VAL A 126 12.89 -6.24 -22.57
CA VAL A 126 12.74 -7.69 -22.70
C VAL A 126 11.38 -8.15 -22.15
N LEU A 127 10.97 -7.66 -20.98
CA LEU A 127 9.65 -7.98 -20.43
C LEU A 127 8.52 -7.50 -21.36
N LEU A 128 8.63 -6.29 -21.92
CA LEU A 128 7.67 -5.76 -22.90
C LEU A 128 7.62 -6.58 -24.20
N LEU A 129 8.76 -7.13 -24.64
CA LEU A 129 8.82 -8.00 -25.81
C LEU A 129 8.29 -9.41 -25.53
N LEU A 130 8.34 -9.86 -24.27
CA LEU A 130 7.82 -11.14 -23.82
C LEU A 130 6.33 -11.08 -23.43
N THR A 131 5.75 -9.90 -23.20
CA THR A 131 4.33 -9.79 -22.83
C THR A 131 3.34 -10.30 -23.87
N PRO A 132 3.59 -10.25 -25.21
CA PRO A 132 2.71 -10.86 -26.20
C PRO A 132 2.70 -12.39 -26.18
N LEU A 133 3.61 -13.04 -25.44
CA LEU A 133 3.64 -14.51 -25.31
C LEU A 133 2.33 -15.04 -24.68
N GLY A 134 1.63 -14.20 -23.91
CA GLY A 134 0.29 -14.51 -23.38
C GLY A 134 -0.79 -14.66 -24.46
N LEU A 135 -0.63 -14.03 -25.64
CA LEU A 135 -1.58 -14.13 -26.76
C LEU A 135 -1.48 -15.47 -27.51
N ILE A 136 -0.51 -16.33 -27.16
CA ILE A 136 -0.37 -17.68 -27.72
C ILE A 136 -1.38 -18.64 -27.05
N ALA A 137 -1.83 -18.35 -25.83
CA ALA A 137 -2.83 -19.15 -25.15
C ALA A 137 -4.17 -19.10 -25.91
N THR A 138 -4.79 -20.27 -26.09
CA THR A 138 -6.11 -20.38 -26.71
C THR A 138 -7.19 -20.35 -25.63
N GLY A 139 -8.14 -19.41 -25.76
CA GLY A 139 -9.19 -19.18 -24.76
C GLY A 139 -8.90 -18.02 -23.81
N SER A 140 -9.97 -17.51 -23.18
CA SER A 140 -9.92 -16.47 -22.15
C SER A 140 -9.19 -16.93 -20.89
N ALA A 141 -8.41 -16.04 -20.26
CA ALA A 141 -7.85 -16.32 -18.94
C ALA A 141 -8.97 -16.55 -17.91
N TRP A 142 -8.68 -17.36 -16.89
CA TRP A 142 -9.65 -17.63 -15.83
C TRP A 142 -10.07 -16.34 -15.12
N GLY A 143 -11.36 -15.99 -15.21
CA GLY A 143 -11.90 -14.73 -14.66
C GLY A 143 -12.00 -13.58 -15.66
N GLU A 144 -11.48 -13.73 -16.88
CA GLU A 144 -11.50 -12.72 -17.96
C GLU A 144 -12.43 -13.16 -19.10
N TRP A 145 -13.66 -13.53 -18.76
CA TRP A 145 -14.66 -13.98 -19.72
C TRP A 145 -15.53 -12.83 -20.22
N ASP A 146 -15.83 -12.84 -21.52
CA ASP A 146 -16.88 -12.02 -22.11
C ASP A 146 -18.26 -12.66 -21.90
N GLU A 147 -19.31 -11.92 -22.26
CA GLU A 147 -20.69 -12.37 -22.09
C GLU A 147 -21.00 -13.63 -22.88
N GLU A 148 -20.46 -13.77 -24.10
CA GLU A 148 -20.72 -14.94 -24.93
C GLU A 148 -20.09 -16.19 -24.31
N THR A 149 -18.86 -16.08 -23.81
CA THR A 149 -18.20 -17.18 -23.12
C THR A 149 -18.93 -17.55 -21.82
N LEU A 150 -19.36 -16.57 -21.01
CA LEU A 150 -20.14 -16.85 -19.81
C LEU A 150 -21.45 -17.57 -20.12
N ARG A 151 -22.18 -17.11 -21.15
CA ARG A 151 -23.42 -17.76 -21.59
C ARG A 151 -23.18 -19.20 -22.04
N LYS A 152 -22.06 -19.48 -22.72
CA LYS A 152 -21.66 -20.85 -23.12
C LYS A 152 -21.26 -21.71 -21.92
N LEU A 153 -20.55 -21.16 -20.93
CA LEU A 153 -20.03 -21.91 -19.79
C LEU A 153 -21.09 -22.30 -18.76
N ILE A 154 -22.02 -21.39 -18.45
CA ILE A 154 -22.97 -21.57 -17.34
C ILE A 154 -24.44 -21.41 -17.75
N GLY A 155 -24.73 -21.15 -19.03
CA GLY A 155 -26.10 -21.03 -19.55
C GLY A 155 -26.79 -19.69 -19.28
N TYR A 156 -26.14 -18.76 -18.58
CA TYR A 156 -26.62 -17.40 -18.35
C TYR A 156 -25.45 -16.43 -18.24
N VAL A 157 -25.74 -15.13 -18.28
CA VAL A 157 -24.75 -14.09 -17.96
C VAL A 157 -25.12 -13.52 -16.58
N PRO A 158 -24.20 -13.54 -15.59
CA PRO A 158 -24.46 -12.93 -14.29
C PRO A 158 -24.92 -11.48 -14.45
N ALA A 159 -26.02 -11.11 -13.79
CA ALA A 159 -26.65 -9.81 -13.99
C ALA A 159 -25.72 -8.63 -13.65
N GLY A 160 -24.83 -8.80 -12.68
CA GLY A 160 -23.80 -7.83 -12.36
C GLY A 160 -22.78 -7.65 -13.48
N VAL A 161 -22.41 -8.71 -14.20
CA VAL A 161 -21.50 -8.64 -15.35
C VAL A 161 -22.18 -7.95 -16.53
N ALA A 162 -23.39 -8.39 -16.91
CA ALA A 162 -24.16 -7.82 -18.03
C ALA A 162 -24.40 -6.31 -17.88
N ARG A 163 -24.64 -5.85 -16.65
CA ARG A 163 -24.81 -4.42 -16.37
C ARG A 163 -23.59 -3.58 -16.76
N PHE A 164 -22.38 -4.05 -16.47
CA PHE A 164 -21.16 -3.25 -16.67
C PHE A 164 -20.68 -3.28 -18.13
N SER A 165 -20.92 -4.37 -18.85
CA SER A 165 -20.54 -4.54 -20.26
C SER A 165 -21.43 -3.74 -21.23
N GLU A 166 -22.74 -3.63 -20.96
CA GLU A 166 -23.67 -2.97 -21.89
C GLU A 166 -23.64 -1.43 -21.83
N GLY A 167 -23.29 -0.81 -20.69
CA GLY A 167 -23.60 0.60 -20.43
C GLY A 167 -22.51 1.54 -19.86
N VAL A 168 -21.42 1.04 -19.25
CA VAL A 168 -20.54 1.91 -18.42
C VAL A 168 -19.09 1.95 -18.89
N LEU A 169 -18.52 0.83 -19.36
CA LEU A 169 -17.12 0.75 -19.79
C LEU A 169 -17.01 -0.04 -21.09
N ARG A 170 -17.14 0.64 -22.23
CA ARG A 170 -16.80 0.04 -23.53
C ARG A 170 -15.28 0.07 -23.71
N PRO A 171 -14.62 -1.08 -23.94
CA PRO A 171 -13.20 -1.08 -24.25
C PRO A 171 -12.95 -0.25 -25.53
N LEU A 172 -11.99 0.67 -25.45
CA LEU A 172 -11.61 1.55 -26.57
C LEU A 172 -11.09 0.74 -27.77
N ILE A 173 -10.44 -0.40 -27.50
CA ILE A 173 -9.89 -1.31 -28.49
C ILE A 173 -10.27 -2.75 -28.03
N PRO A 174 -11.48 -3.23 -28.37
CA PRO A 174 -11.89 -4.60 -28.06
C PRO A 174 -10.92 -5.61 -28.67
N ASP A 175 -10.55 -6.63 -27.92
CA ASP A 175 -9.65 -7.72 -28.35
C ASP A 175 -8.32 -7.25 -28.96
N TYR A 176 -7.90 -6.02 -28.63
CA TYR A 176 -6.73 -5.36 -29.22
C TYR A 176 -6.80 -5.21 -30.76
N ALA A 177 -7.99 -5.35 -31.34
CA ALA A 177 -8.24 -5.23 -32.76
C ALA A 177 -8.23 -3.76 -33.20
N LEU A 178 -7.26 -3.40 -34.03
CA LEU A 178 -7.17 -2.06 -34.60
C LEU A 178 -8.20 -1.92 -35.74
N PRO A 179 -9.03 -0.85 -35.75
CA PRO A 179 -10.05 -0.68 -36.78
C PRO A 179 -9.47 -0.74 -38.19
N GLY A 180 -10.02 -1.60 -39.05
CA GLY A 180 -9.58 -1.78 -40.44
C GLY A 180 -8.28 -2.56 -40.62
N ARG A 181 -7.75 -3.22 -39.58
CA ARG A 181 -6.57 -4.09 -39.66
C ARG A 181 -6.82 -5.40 -38.93
N GLU A 182 -6.85 -6.48 -39.69
CA GLU A 182 -7.11 -7.83 -39.17
C GLU A 182 -5.84 -8.68 -39.15
N GLY A 183 -5.76 -9.61 -38.18
CA GLY A 183 -4.71 -10.60 -38.07
C GLY A 183 -3.84 -10.44 -36.81
N ARG A 184 -3.33 -11.59 -36.33
CA ARG A 184 -2.56 -11.70 -35.07
C ARG A 184 -1.41 -10.70 -34.91
N GLY A 185 -0.72 -10.35 -36.00
CA GLY A 185 0.34 -9.34 -35.95
C GLY A 185 -0.16 -7.96 -35.52
N TRP A 186 -1.36 -7.57 -35.95
CA TRP A 186 -1.99 -6.31 -35.58
C TRP A 186 -2.58 -6.34 -34.17
N GLU A 187 -3.08 -7.49 -33.71
CA GLU A 187 -3.52 -7.70 -32.31
C GLU A 187 -2.34 -7.54 -31.33
N VAL A 188 -1.16 -8.10 -31.65
CA VAL A 188 0.07 -7.89 -30.85
C VAL A 188 0.44 -6.41 -30.79
N ILE A 189 0.33 -5.69 -31.90
CA ILE A 189 0.61 -4.25 -31.95
C ILE A 189 -0.42 -3.46 -31.12
N GLY A 190 -1.71 -3.79 -31.23
CA GLY A 190 -2.77 -3.21 -30.42
C GLY A 190 -2.57 -3.47 -28.92
N TYR A 191 -2.11 -4.66 -28.57
CA TYR A 191 -1.78 -5.07 -27.20
C TYR A 191 -0.64 -4.23 -26.62
N ILE A 192 0.48 -4.12 -27.34
CA ILE A 192 1.63 -3.31 -26.93
C ILE A 192 1.24 -1.83 -26.83
N PHE A 193 0.46 -1.32 -27.79
CA PHE A 193 -0.02 0.05 -27.78
C PHE A 193 -0.89 0.34 -26.55
N SER A 194 -1.85 -0.54 -26.24
CA SER A 194 -2.72 -0.42 -25.06
C SER A 194 -1.90 -0.42 -23.75
N ALA A 195 -0.91 -1.30 -23.63
CA ALA A 195 -0.03 -1.36 -22.48
C ALA A 195 0.80 -0.07 -22.29
N LEU A 196 1.39 0.45 -23.37
CA LEU A 196 2.14 1.71 -23.34
C LEU A 196 1.25 2.91 -23.02
N PHE A 197 0.04 2.96 -23.60
CA PHE A 197 -0.92 4.03 -23.37
C PHE A 197 -1.39 4.04 -21.90
N GLY A 198 -1.80 2.88 -21.36
CA GLY A 198 -2.23 2.74 -19.98
C GLY A 198 -1.11 3.10 -18.98
N ALA A 199 0.11 2.63 -19.23
CA ALA A 199 1.27 2.97 -18.39
C ALA A 199 1.57 4.48 -18.41
N THR A 200 1.50 5.10 -19.59
CA THR A 200 1.75 6.55 -19.76
C THR A 200 0.67 7.38 -19.06
N LEU A 201 -0.61 7.03 -19.22
CA LEU A 201 -1.72 7.72 -18.57
C LEU A 201 -1.61 7.61 -17.05
N THR A 202 -1.28 6.43 -16.54
CA THR A 202 -1.06 6.20 -15.09
C THR A 202 0.07 7.07 -14.56
N ALA A 203 1.19 7.17 -15.29
CA ALA A 203 2.31 8.02 -14.91
C ALA A 203 1.94 9.51 -14.92
N LEU A 204 1.16 9.97 -15.89
CA LEU A 204 0.68 11.35 -15.98
C LEU A 204 -0.33 11.68 -14.87
N ALA A 205 -1.27 10.79 -14.58
CA ALA A 205 -2.24 10.94 -13.49
C ALA A 205 -1.55 11.00 -12.13
N ALA A 206 -0.60 10.08 -11.87
CA ALA A 206 0.22 10.10 -10.67
C ALA A 206 0.97 11.44 -10.52
N ARG A 207 1.50 11.97 -11.63
CA ARG A 207 2.18 13.27 -11.66
C ARG A 207 1.24 14.46 -11.42
N ALA A 208 -0.02 14.38 -11.88
CA ALA A 208 -1.02 15.43 -11.69
C ALA A 208 -1.58 15.47 -10.25
N LEU A 209 -1.69 14.33 -9.58
CA LEU A 209 -2.12 14.23 -8.18
C LEU A 209 -1.07 14.75 -7.19
N VAL A 210 0.22 14.72 -7.55
CA VAL A 210 1.29 15.34 -6.76
C VAL A 210 1.18 16.86 -6.91
N ARG A 211 0.59 17.53 -5.90
CA ARG A 211 0.40 18.99 -5.89
C ARG A 211 1.71 19.72 -6.17
N LYS A 212 1.65 20.79 -6.98
CA LYS A 212 2.78 21.73 -7.13
C LYS A 212 3.05 22.38 -5.77
N PRO A 213 4.32 22.52 -5.35
CA PRO A 213 4.67 23.10 -4.06
C PRO A 213 4.23 24.58 -3.97
N VAL A 214 3.78 24.97 -2.77
CA VAL A 214 3.49 26.35 -2.38
C VAL A 214 4.81 27.14 -2.42
N ALA A 215 4.77 28.36 -2.98
CA ALA A 215 5.93 29.24 -3.00
C ALA A 215 6.22 29.73 -1.57
N VAL A 216 7.43 29.46 -1.08
CA VAL A 216 7.94 30.06 0.16
C VAL A 216 8.33 31.51 -0.17
N PRO A 217 7.86 32.53 0.56
CA PRO A 217 8.28 33.91 0.34
C PRO A 217 9.79 34.04 0.60
N ALA A 218 10.47 34.81 -0.23
CA ALA A 218 11.88 35.13 -0.02
C ALA A 218 12.07 35.92 1.28
N GLU A 219 13.00 35.48 2.12
CA GLU A 219 13.38 36.15 3.36
C GLU A 219 14.11 37.45 3.04
N VAL A 220 13.63 38.57 3.58
CA VAL A 220 14.24 39.90 3.47
C VAL A 220 15.35 39.99 4.49
N THR A 221 16.61 39.99 4.04
CA THR A 221 17.76 40.30 4.91
C THR A 221 17.99 41.81 4.93
N THR A 222 17.54 42.48 5.99
CA THR A 222 17.91 43.87 6.27
C THR A 222 19.37 43.93 6.76
N GLY A 223 20.19 44.72 6.07
CA GLY A 223 21.63 44.84 6.32
C GLY A 223 21.98 45.57 7.63
N GLY A 224 22.91 44.99 8.39
CA GLY A 224 23.69 45.71 9.41
C GLY A 224 25.01 46.21 8.80
N LYS A 225 25.44 47.42 9.20
CA LYS A 225 26.71 48.03 8.76
C LYS A 225 27.92 47.29 9.35
N PRO A 226 28.95 46.91 8.56
CA PRO A 226 30.21 46.43 9.08
C PRO A 226 31.12 47.59 9.52
N LEU A 227 31.91 47.36 10.58
CA LEU A 227 32.96 48.25 11.09
C LEU A 227 34.22 48.18 10.19
N ASP A 228 34.91 49.33 10.11
CA ASP A 228 36.20 49.61 9.47
C ASP A 228 37.31 48.70 10.03
N THR A 229 38.22 48.04 9.29
CA THR A 229 38.71 48.16 7.92
C THR A 229 39.12 46.76 7.42
N LEU A 230 38.64 46.33 6.25
CA LEU A 230 39.02 45.06 5.62
C LEU A 230 40.35 45.19 4.84
N PRO A 231 41.16 44.11 4.74
CA PRO A 231 42.36 44.07 3.91
C PRO A 231 42.08 44.41 2.43
N GLU A 232 43.05 44.98 1.73
CA GLU A 232 42.87 45.55 0.38
C GLU A 232 42.25 44.57 -0.64
N TRP A 233 42.65 43.29 -0.63
CA TRP A 233 42.08 42.24 -1.49
C TRP A 233 40.59 41.93 -1.22
N LEU A 234 40.07 42.27 -0.02
CA LEU A 234 38.68 42.12 0.39
C LEU A 234 37.87 43.41 0.18
N SER A 235 38.56 44.54 0.01
CA SER A 235 37.95 45.85 -0.30
C SER A 235 37.73 46.05 -1.80
N GLN A 236 38.43 45.28 -2.63
CA GLN A 236 38.16 45.21 -4.06
C GLN A 236 36.80 44.54 -4.26
N ARG A 237 35.80 45.31 -4.72
CA ARG A 237 34.57 44.71 -5.24
C ARG A 237 34.97 43.87 -6.44
N GLU A 238 34.81 42.55 -6.35
CA GLU A 238 34.72 41.74 -7.55
C GLU A 238 33.70 42.41 -8.49
N PRO A 239 33.99 42.54 -9.80
CA PRO A 239 33.02 43.09 -10.73
C PRO A 239 31.71 42.36 -10.52
N GLU A 240 30.63 43.09 -10.25
CA GLU A 240 29.33 42.50 -9.90
C GLU A 240 29.06 41.38 -10.90
N PRO A 241 28.97 40.10 -10.46
CA PRO A 241 28.51 39.06 -11.34
C PRO A 241 27.14 39.54 -11.79
N THR A 242 26.99 39.79 -13.09
CA THR A 242 25.73 40.20 -13.68
C THR A 242 24.81 38.99 -13.52
N VAL A 243 24.16 38.86 -12.37
CA VAL A 243 23.18 37.81 -12.11
C VAL A 243 21.95 38.22 -12.89
N THR A 244 21.97 37.86 -14.18
CA THR A 244 20.76 37.82 -14.98
C THR A 244 19.87 36.74 -14.36
N THR A 245 19.01 37.14 -13.42
CA THR A 245 17.96 36.28 -12.87
C THR A 245 16.88 36.06 -13.91
N HIS A 246 17.21 35.37 -15.00
CA HIS A 246 16.25 34.47 -15.60
C HIS A 246 16.28 33.20 -14.76
N GLU A 247 15.46 33.15 -13.70
CA GLU A 247 15.18 31.89 -13.01
C GLU A 247 14.47 30.93 -13.98
N LYS A 248 15.23 30.27 -14.86
CA LYS A 248 14.82 29.00 -15.45
C LYS A 248 14.68 28.04 -14.28
N ARG A 249 13.43 27.78 -13.86
CA ARG A 249 13.05 26.75 -12.87
C ARG A 249 13.92 25.51 -13.05
N SER A 250 14.98 25.38 -12.23
CA SER A 250 15.90 24.27 -12.37
C SER A 250 15.17 22.95 -12.13
N ARG A 251 15.23 22.06 -13.14
CA ARG A 251 14.62 20.73 -13.15
C ARG A 251 15.29 19.74 -12.17
N GLY A 252 16.34 20.17 -11.46
CA GLY A 252 17.13 19.33 -10.52
C GLY A 252 16.62 19.26 -9.08
N ARG A 253 15.60 20.06 -8.71
CA ARG A 253 15.10 20.18 -7.33
C ARG A 253 14.21 19.02 -6.85
N TRP A 254 13.93 18.01 -7.67
CA TRP A 254 13.01 16.92 -7.27
C TRP A 254 13.54 16.10 -6.10
N LEU A 255 14.81 15.69 -6.12
CA LEU A 255 15.36 14.82 -5.08
C LEU A 255 15.42 15.52 -3.72
N GLU A 256 15.74 16.82 -3.72
CA GLU A 256 15.74 17.67 -2.53
C GLU A 256 14.33 17.87 -1.97
N ARG A 257 13.35 18.09 -2.85
CA ARG A 257 11.93 18.16 -2.46
C ARG A 257 11.49 16.84 -1.86
N THR A 258 11.75 15.71 -2.52
CA THR A 258 11.42 14.39 -2.00
C THR A 258 12.01 14.15 -0.61
N LEU A 259 13.23 14.64 -0.34
CA LEU A 259 13.84 14.52 1.00
C LEU A 259 13.23 15.45 2.03
N LEU A 260 12.93 16.69 1.66
CA LEU A 260 12.22 17.62 2.54
C LEU A 260 10.83 17.07 2.87
N ASP A 261 10.10 16.62 1.86
CA ASP A 261 8.79 15.98 1.98
C ASP A 261 8.89 14.71 2.86
N LEU A 262 9.96 13.91 2.71
CA LEU A 262 10.17 12.70 3.52
C LEU A 262 10.50 13.05 4.99
N ARG A 263 11.35 14.06 5.23
CA ARG A 263 11.65 14.54 6.59
C ARG A 263 10.42 15.16 7.25
N GLU A 264 9.63 15.91 6.49
CA GLU A 264 8.37 16.50 6.95
C GLU A 264 7.32 15.41 7.21
N ALA A 265 7.24 14.38 6.36
CA ALA A 265 6.39 13.21 6.58
C ALA A 265 6.80 12.45 7.87
N ILE A 266 8.09 12.33 8.14
CA ILE A 266 8.58 11.76 9.41
C ILE A 266 8.25 12.65 10.59
N ALA A 267 8.58 13.94 10.50
CA ALA A 267 8.33 14.89 11.57
C ALA A 267 6.83 14.92 11.91
N SER A 268 5.97 14.91 10.90
CA SER A 268 4.52 14.80 11.05
C SER A 268 4.07 13.42 11.57
N THR A 269 4.76 12.32 11.25
CA THR A 269 4.46 10.99 11.82
C THR A 269 4.85 10.92 13.30
N ILE A 270 6.00 11.48 13.68
CA ILE A 270 6.45 11.58 15.08
C ILE A 270 5.53 12.55 15.85
N ALA A 271 5.17 13.69 15.25
CA ALA A 271 4.21 14.63 15.82
C ALA A 271 2.81 14.01 15.92
N ALA A 272 2.40 13.16 14.98
CA ALA A 272 1.13 12.42 15.08
C ALA A 272 1.14 11.40 16.24
N GLU A 273 2.32 10.91 16.66
CA GLU A 273 2.45 10.07 17.87
C GLU A 273 2.31 10.89 19.17
N GLN A 274 2.31 12.24 19.12
CA GLN A 274 2.11 13.09 20.29
C GLN A 274 0.76 12.80 20.97
N TRP A 275 -0.29 12.53 20.20
CA TRP A 275 -1.61 12.17 20.74
C TRP A 275 -1.66 10.76 21.35
N ALA A 276 -0.80 9.84 20.88
CA ALA A 276 -0.65 8.53 21.50
C ALA A 276 0.20 8.60 22.79
N ARG A 277 0.92 9.71 23.00
CA ARG A 277 1.71 10.00 24.20
C ARG A 277 0.97 10.85 25.23
N SER A 278 -0.10 11.53 24.84
CA SER A 278 -0.90 12.34 25.75
C SER A 278 -1.74 11.50 26.73
N GLY A 279 -2.14 12.10 27.85
CA GLY A 279 -2.95 11.45 28.88
C GLY A 279 -4.45 11.47 28.55
N GLY A 280 -4.89 10.60 27.63
CA GLY A 280 -6.31 10.41 27.32
C GLY A 280 -6.83 9.01 27.71
N TYR A 281 -8.16 8.83 27.65
CA TYR A 281 -8.81 7.57 28.06
C TYR A 281 -8.28 6.36 27.30
N LEU A 282 -8.36 6.34 25.97
CA LEU A 282 -7.86 5.21 25.18
C LEU A 282 -6.34 5.06 25.29
N GLN A 283 -5.60 6.16 25.45
CA GLN A 283 -4.15 6.13 25.63
C GLN A 283 -3.76 5.39 26.91
N SER A 284 -4.61 5.41 27.95
CA SER A 284 -4.40 4.71 29.22
C SER A 284 -4.64 3.20 29.18
N LEU A 285 -5.35 2.70 28.16
CA LEU A 285 -5.68 1.28 28.01
C LEU A 285 -4.53 0.47 27.43
N HIS A 286 -4.51 -0.82 27.75
CA HIS A 286 -3.54 -1.77 27.22
C HIS A 286 -3.63 -1.87 25.68
N PRO A 287 -2.54 -1.65 24.93
CA PRO A 287 -2.50 -1.72 23.46
C PRO A 287 -3.09 -2.98 22.86
N LEU A 288 -2.89 -4.15 23.49
CA LEU A 288 -3.51 -5.40 23.03
C LEU A 288 -5.05 -5.35 23.07
N ALA A 289 -5.65 -4.83 24.15
CA ALA A 289 -7.11 -4.73 24.28
C ALA A 289 -7.69 -3.76 23.24
N LYS A 290 -7.02 -2.63 22.99
CA LYS A 290 -7.36 -1.71 21.89
C LYS A 290 -7.29 -2.39 20.53
N THR A 291 -6.26 -3.19 20.30
CA THR A 291 -6.05 -3.89 19.03
C THR A 291 -7.11 -4.96 18.80
N ILE A 292 -7.45 -5.76 19.82
CA ILE A 292 -8.53 -6.75 19.74
C ILE A 292 -9.88 -6.06 19.47
N ALA A 293 -10.19 -4.98 20.20
CA ALA A 293 -11.42 -4.22 20.00
C ALA A 293 -11.50 -3.62 18.59
N ALA A 294 -10.41 -3.01 18.11
CA ALA A 294 -10.35 -2.41 16.77
C ALA A 294 -10.51 -3.46 15.67
N LEU A 295 -9.79 -4.58 15.74
CA LEU A 295 -9.92 -5.68 14.77
C LEU A 295 -11.31 -6.30 14.79
N GLY A 296 -11.88 -6.56 15.97
CA GLY A 296 -13.24 -7.08 16.11
C GLY A 296 -14.28 -6.12 15.54
N THR A 297 -14.13 -4.82 15.78
CA THR A 297 -15.00 -3.78 15.21
C THR A 297 -14.88 -3.72 13.69
N LEU A 298 -13.67 -3.81 13.13
CA LEU A 298 -13.47 -3.83 11.69
C LEU A 298 -14.10 -5.07 11.03
N VAL A 299 -14.02 -6.24 11.68
CA VAL A 299 -14.72 -7.44 11.23
C VAL A 299 -16.23 -7.24 11.27
N ALA A 300 -16.77 -6.68 12.35
CA ALA A 300 -18.20 -6.37 12.46
C ALA A 300 -18.67 -5.39 11.36
N ILE A 301 -17.93 -4.30 11.13
CA ILE A 301 -18.19 -3.34 10.03
C ILE A 301 -18.22 -4.06 8.66
N SER A 302 -17.31 -5.01 8.46
CA SER A 302 -17.19 -5.75 7.18
C SER A 302 -18.34 -6.71 6.95
N LEU A 303 -18.85 -7.35 8.00
CA LEU A 303 -19.90 -8.38 7.90
C LEU A 303 -21.32 -7.79 7.90
N THR A 304 -21.51 -6.59 8.47
CA THR A 304 -22.85 -6.03 8.63
C THR A 304 -23.43 -5.48 7.33
N GLY A 305 -24.69 -5.82 7.03
CA GLY A 305 -25.49 -5.19 5.97
C GLY A 305 -26.30 -3.98 6.43
N HIS A 306 -26.45 -3.79 7.75
CA HIS A 306 -27.33 -2.76 8.32
C HIS A 306 -26.63 -1.39 8.47
N PRO A 307 -27.23 -0.28 8.00
CA PRO A 307 -26.64 1.06 8.11
C PRO A 307 -26.60 1.56 9.57
N THR A 308 -27.50 1.07 10.42
CA THR A 308 -27.61 1.44 11.84
C THR A 308 -26.37 1.08 12.64
N LEU A 309 -25.84 -0.14 12.51
CA LEU A 309 -24.60 -0.54 13.19
C LEU A 309 -23.42 0.31 12.71
N LEU A 310 -23.34 0.61 11.40
CA LEU A 310 -22.27 1.44 10.87
C LEU A 310 -22.31 2.86 11.44
N LEU A 311 -23.50 3.45 11.54
CA LEU A 311 -23.70 4.75 12.18
C LEU A 311 -23.35 4.69 13.68
N PHE A 312 -23.77 3.62 14.38
CA PHE A 312 -23.49 3.41 15.79
C PHE A 312 -21.99 3.31 16.08
N VAL A 313 -21.25 2.60 15.24
CA VAL A 313 -19.78 2.51 15.32
C VAL A 313 -19.13 3.85 14.99
N LEU A 314 -19.60 4.57 13.97
CA LEU A 314 -19.08 5.87 13.59
C LEU A 314 -19.25 6.91 14.71
N VAL A 315 -20.45 7.02 15.26
CA VAL A 315 -20.77 7.92 16.38
C VAL A 315 -19.99 7.51 17.63
N GLY A 316 -20.03 6.23 18.01
CA GLY A 316 -19.31 5.73 19.19
C GLY A 316 -17.80 5.96 19.10
N SER A 317 -17.19 5.71 17.95
CA SER A 317 -15.75 5.94 17.74
C SER A 317 -15.39 7.43 17.76
N THR A 318 -16.30 8.30 17.30
CA THR A 318 -16.09 9.76 17.33
C THR A 318 -16.23 10.31 18.76
N LEU A 319 -17.19 9.80 19.55
CA LEU A 319 -17.30 10.11 20.97
C LEU A 319 -16.08 9.62 21.75
N LEU A 320 -15.56 8.42 21.45
CA LEU A 320 -14.32 7.92 22.03
C LEU A 320 -13.11 8.79 21.67
N ALA A 321 -13.06 9.34 20.45
CA ALA A 321 -12.04 10.31 20.06
C ALA A 321 -12.11 11.58 20.92
N MET A 322 -13.33 12.07 21.21
CA MET A 322 -13.56 13.22 22.09
C MET A 322 -13.10 12.95 23.53
N VAL A 323 -13.50 11.82 24.11
CA VAL A 323 -13.10 11.40 25.47
C VAL A 323 -11.60 11.12 25.56
N SER A 324 -10.97 10.74 24.46
CA SER A 324 -9.51 10.52 24.37
C SER A 324 -8.72 11.80 24.09
N HIS A 325 -9.37 12.97 24.17
CA HIS A 325 -8.79 14.29 23.94
C HIS A 325 -8.05 14.41 22.59
N LEU A 326 -8.58 13.77 21.55
CA LEU A 326 -8.07 13.96 20.19
C LEU A 326 -8.61 15.28 19.61
N PRO A 327 -7.82 15.99 18.78
CA PRO A 327 -8.29 17.20 18.11
C PRO A 327 -9.40 16.86 17.10
N LEU A 328 -10.66 16.99 17.53
CA LEU A 328 -11.83 16.56 16.77
C LEU A 328 -11.91 17.17 15.37
N ARG A 329 -11.54 18.44 15.22
CA ARG A 329 -11.54 19.12 13.91
C ARG A 329 -10.61 18.42 12.91
N THR A 330 -9.36 18.16 13.28
CA THR A 330 -8.40 17.52 12.37
C THR A 330 -8.74 16.05 12.16
N PHE A 331 -9.26 15.37 13.20
CA PHE A 331 -9.74 14.00 13.12
C PHE A 331 -10.89 13.84 12.13
N ILE A 332 -11.95 14.64 12.27
CA ILE A 332 -13.13 14.61 11.38
C ILE A 332 -12.75 15.03 9.97
N LEU A 333 -11.94 16.08 9.79
CA LEU A 333 -11.48 16.50 8.46
C LEU A 333 -10.67 15.41 7.76
N ARG A 334 -9.86 14.63 8.49
CA ARG A 334 -9.11 13.51 7.92
C ARG A 334 -10.04 12.38 7.48
N ILE A 335 -11.06 12.05 8.28
CA ILE A 335 -12.08 11.06 7.92
C ILE A 335 -12.86 11.54 6.68
N LEU A 336 -13.31 12.79 6.69
CA LEU A 336 -14.11 13.35 5.61
C LEU A 336 -13.29 13.44 4.31
N TRP A 337 -12.05 13.93 4.36
CA TRP A 337 -11.19 14.00 3.18
C TRP A 337 -10.93 12.62 2.56
N SER A 338 -10.59 11.62 3.38
CA SER A 338 -10.39 10.24 2.90
C SER A 338 -11.67 9.61 2.36
N THR A 339 -12.80 9.85 3.01
CA THR A 339 -14.12 9.34 2.58
C THR A 339 -14.59 10.04 1.30
N MET A 340 -14.33 11.33 1.13
CA MET A 340 -14.69 12.04 -0.10
C MET A 340 -13.79 11.60 -1.26
N LEU A 341 -12.47 11.53 -1.05
CA LEU A 341 -11.54 11.20 -2.12
C LEU A 341 -11.70 9.77 -2.66
N PHE A 342 -11.89 8.78 -1.78
CA PHE A 342 -12.03 7.39 -2.19
C PHE A 342 -13.50 6.93 -2.22
N GLY A 343 -14.28 7.35 -1.23
CA GLY A 343 -15.67 6.92 -1.09
C GLY A 343 -16.58 7.56 -2.11
N LEU A 344 -16.48 8.87 -2.38
CA LEU A 344 -17.38 9.52 -3.35
C LEU A 344 -17.11 9.04 -4.78
N VAL A 345 -15.84 8.81 -5.13
CA VAL A 345 -15.44 8.27 -6.44
C VAL A 345 -16.10 6.91 -6.72
N LEU A 346 -16.31 6.09 -5.69
CA LEU A 346 -17.00 4.80 -5.81
C LEU A 346 -18.52 4.92 -5.64
N ALA A 347 -18.96 5.73 -4.66
CA ALA A 347 -20.36 5.88 -4.28
C ALA A 347 -21.20 6.63 -5.33
N VAL A 348 -20.63 7.62 -6.02
CA VAL A 348 -21.35 8.36 -7.07
C VAL A 348 -21.76 7.44 -8.21
N PRO A 349 -20.86 6.67 -8.86
CA PRO A 349 -21.27 5.69 -9.85
C PRO A 349 -22.34 4.75 -9.32
N LEU A 350 -22.15 4.17 -8.12
CA LEU A 350 -23.10 3.25 -7.49
C LEU A 350 -24.49 3.87 -7.25
N SER A 351 -24.58 5.18 -7.02
CA SER A 351 -25.85 5.90 -6.84
C SER A 351 -26.65 6.11 -8.13
N LEU A 352 -25.99 5.99 -9.28
CA LEU A 352 -26.63 6.19 -10.57
C LEU A 352 -27.43 4.96 -10.97
N ASN A 353 -28.57 5.20 -11.59
CA ASN A 353 -29.49 4.20 -12.13
C ASN A 353 -28.85 3.39 -13.28
N ALA A 354 -27.75 3.86 -13.89
CA ALA A 354 -26.93 3.03 -14.79
C ALA A 354 -26.23 1.89 -14.04
N VAL A 355 -25.68 2.18 -12.85
CA VAL A 355 -24.88 1.21 -12.09
C VAL A 355 -25.72 0.50 -11.04
N THR A 356 -26.83 1.06 -10.57
CA THR A 356 -27.76 0.38 -9.66
C THR A 356 -29.21 0.69 -10.03
N PRO A 357 -29.83 0.02 -11.03
CA PRO A 357 -31.24 0.16 -11.34
C PRO A 357 -32.16 0.09 -10.14
N GLY A 358 -33.06 1.06 -10.05
CA GLY A 358 -34.07 1.19 -9.00
C GLY A 358 -35.11 2.22 -9.39
N ARG A 359 -35.97 2.59 -8.44
CA ARG A 359 -36.91 3.69 -8.64
C ARG A 359 -36.14 5.00 -8.76
N VAL A 360 -36.35 5.72 -9.87
CA VAL A 360 -35.71 7.01 -10.11
C VAL A 360 -36.27 8.03 -9.12
N LEU A 361 -35.39 8.57 -8.27
CA LEU A 361 -35.71 9.63 -7.32
C LEU A 361 -35.47 11.01 -7.93
N TRP A 362 -34.38 11.12 -8.69
CA TRP A 362 -33.97 12.39 -9.29
C TRP A 362 -33.29 12.15 -10.63
N GLN A 363 -33.62 12.96 -11.63
CA GLN A 363 -33.11 12.81 -13.00
C GLN A 363 -32.46 14.11 -13.46
N PRO A 364 -31.13 14.23 -13.38
CA PRO A 364 -30.43 15.34 -13.99
C PRO A 364 -30.48 15.22 -15.51
N PHE A 365 -30.78 16.34 -16.19
CA PHE A 365 -30.69 16.49 -17.66
C PHE A 365 -31.55 15.54 -18.50
N GLY A 366 -32.60 14.92 -17.93
CA GLY A 366 -33.51 14.05 -18.67
C GLY A 366 -32.89 12.70 -19.09
N TRP A 367 -31.69 12.34 -18.62
CA TRP A 367 -31.05 11.07 -18.96
C TRP A 367 -31.32 10.00 -17.89
N ARG A 368 -32.07 8.95 -18.24
CA ARG A 368 -32.45 7.88 -17.28
C ARG A 368 -31.26 7.09 -16.73
N ALA A 369 -30.13 7.08 -17.44
CA ALA A 369 -28.90 6.41 -17.01
C ALA A 369 -28.16 7.19 -15.90
N LEU A 370 -28.18 8.53 -15.96
CA LEU A 370 -27.58 9.41 -14.94
C LEU A 370 -28.56 9.76 -13.81
N ALA A 371 -29.78 9.23 -13.86
CA ALA A 371 -30.74 9.40 -12.80
C ALA A 371 -30.25 8.75 -11.51
N VAL A 372 -30.49 9.35 -10.35
CA VAL A 372 -30.20 8.73 -9.05
C VAL A 372 -31.34 7.79 -8.70
N SER A 373 -31.02 6.53 -8.44
CA SER A 373 -31.97 5.51 -8.03
C SER A 373 -32.02 5.38 -6.50
N ASP A 374 -33.15 4.94 -5.97
CA ASP A 374 -33.31 4.61 -4.55
C ASP A 374 -32.36 3.50 -4.08
N ALA A 375 -32.30 2.39 -4.83
CA ALA A 375 -31.42 1.27 -4.57
C ALA A 375 -29.95 1.68 -4.65
N GLY A 376 -29.58 2.49 -5.65
CA GLY A 376 -28.24 3.03 -5.79
C GLY A 376 -27.85 3.94 -4.64
N LEU A 377 -28.75 4.83 -4.23
CA LEU A 377 -28.52 5.72 -3.10
C LEU A 377 -28.35 4.94 -1.78
N HIS A 378 -29.11 3.86 -1.59
CA HIS A 378 -28.96 2.98 -0.43
C HIS A 378 -27.59 2.30 -0.38
N VAL A 379 -27.15 1.69 -1.49
CA VAL A 379 -25.83 1.04 -1.60
C VAL A 379 -24.70 2.06 -1.45
N ALA A 380 -24.83 3.23 -2.08
CA ALA A 380 -23.86 4.33 -1.97
C ALA A 380 -23.76 4.82 -0.51
N THR A 381 -24.88 4.98 0.19
CA THR A 381 -24.91 5.40 1.59
C THR A 381 -24.27 4.35 2.50
N LEU A 382 -24.58 3.06 2.29
CA LEU A 382 -23.94 1.96 3.02
C LEU A 382 -22.43 1.94 2.80
N LEU A 383 -21.97 2.13 1.58
CA LEU A 383 -20.54 2.19 1.27
C LEU A 383 -19.86 3.37 1.97
N LEU A 384 -20.43 4.57 1.90
CA LEU A 384 -19.90 5.76 2.54
C LEU A 384 -19.86 5.62 4.06
N LEU A 385 -20.92 5.10 4.67
CA LEU A 385 -20.96 4.82 6.11
C LEU A 385 -19.93 3.77 6.52
N ARG A 386 -19.81 2.67 5.76
CA ARG A 386 -18.86 1.59 6.05
C ARG A 386 -17.42 2.10 5.97
N LEU A 387 -17.11 2.86 4.92
CA LEU A 387 -15.79 3.46 4.74
C LEU A 387 -15.47 4.45 5.86
N SER A 388 -16.43 5.34 6.18
CA SER A 388 -16.27 6.32 7.26
C SER A 388 -16.04 5.65 8.61
N ALA A 389 -16.84 4.63 8.96
CA ALA A 389 -16.71 3.89 10.20
C ALA A 389 -15.36 3.16 10.29
N ALA A 390 -14.94 2.46 9.22
CA ALA A 390 -13.67 1.74 9.18
C ALA A 390 -12.47 2.68 9.31
N ILE A 391 -12.47 3.81 8.58
CA ILE A 391 -11.42 4.82 8.67
C ILE A 391 -11.38 5.43 10.08
N THR A 392 -12.53 5.71 10.67
CA THR A 392 -12.62 6.28 12.03
C THR A 392 -12.01 5.34 13.06
N VAL A 393 -12.35 4.05 13.03
CA VAL A 393 -11.79 3.03 13.94
C VAL A 393 -10.29 2.85 13.72
N ALA A 394 -9.84 2.77 12.47
CA ALA A 394 -8.43 2.62 12.14
C ALA A 394 -7.59 3.84 12.57
N LEU A 395 -8.09 5.05 12.33
CA LEU A 395 -7.44 6.29 12.78
C LEU A 395 -7.44 6.39 14.30
N LEU A 396 -8.54 6.07 14.97
CA LEU A 396 -8.62 6.08 16.43
C LEU A 396 -7.60 5.12 17.04
N TRP A 397 -7.50 3.90 16.52
CA TRP A 397 -6.51 2.91 16.94
C TRP A 397 -5.07 3.39 16.71
N SER A 398 -4.79 3.95 15.53
CA SER A 398 -3.46 4.45 15.15
C SER A 398 -3.02 5.67 15.95
N LEU A 399 -3.93 6.61 16.25
CA LEU A 399 -3.61 7.86 16.94
C LEU A 399 -3.59 7.73 18.48
N THR A 400 -4.20 6.68 19.04
CA THR A 400 -4.22 6.44 20.50
C THR A 400 -3.25 5.36 20.96
N THR A 401 -2.51 4.73 20.03
CA THR A 401 -1.57 3.65 20.34
C THR A 401 -0.23 3.88 19.67
N ARG A 402 0.83 3.87 20.47
CA ARG A 402 2.22 4.08 20.00
C ARG A 402 2.64 2.99 19.03
N TRP A 403 3.39 3.34 17.99
CA TRP A 403 3.69 2.41 16.90
C TRP A 403 4.45 1.16 17.39
N HIS A 404 5.45 1.34 18.25
CA HIS A 404 6.21 0.23 18.83
C HIS A 404 5.35 -0.70 19.71
N LEU A 405 4.27 -0.20 20.33
CA LEU A 405 3.33 -1.00 21.13
C LEU A 405 2.35 -1.76 20.24
N LEU A 406 2.01 -1.24 19.05
CA LEU A 406 1.24 -1.95 18.03
C LEU A 406 2.00 -3.19 17.55
N LEU A 407 3.27 -3.02 17.20
CA LEU A 407 4.13 -4.13 16.77
C LEU A 407 4.25 -5.21 17.85
N HIS A 408 4.33 -4.82 19.13
CA HIS A 408 4.35 -5.78 20.23
C HIS A 408 2.98 -6.45 20.45
N SER A 409 1.87 -5.77 20.20
CA SER A 409 0.54 -6.38 20.28
C SER A 409 0.39 -7.52 19.26
N LEU A 410 1.01 -7.40 18.08
CA LEU A 410 1.07 -8.48 17.09
C LEU A 410 1.80 -9.73 17.62
N ARG A 411 2.83 -9.57 18.48
CA ARG A 411 3.50 -10.69 19.14
C ARG A 411 2.54 -11.52 20.00
N SER A 412 1.66 -10.84 20.72
CA SER A 412 0.64 -11.50 21.57
C SER A 412 -0.43 -12.21 20.72
N LEU A 413 -0.65 -11.75 19.48
CA LEU A 413 -1.50 -12.39 18.48
C LEU A 413 -0.79 -13.53 17.72
N ARG A 414 0.22 -14.17 18.33
CA ARG A 414 1.00 -15.30 17.79
C ARG A 414 1.88 -14.99 16.57
N MET A 415 2.15 -13.73 16.24
CA MET A 415 3.13 -13.43 15.20
C MET A 415 4.54 -13.90 15.61
N PRO A 416 5.32 -14.50 14.69
CA PRO A 416 6.69 -14.95 14.99
C PRO A 416 7.58 -13.82 15.52
N ARG A 417 8.35 -14.10 16.58
CA ARG A 417 9.22 -13.11 17.25
C ARG A 417 10.17 -12.41 16.27
N LEU A 418 10.73 -13.14 15.31
CA LEU A 418 11.63 -12.56 14.30
C LEU A 418 10.97 -11.44 13.50
N MET A 419 9.69 -11.58 13.14
CA MET A 419 8.98 -10.56 12.37
C MET A 419 8.76 -9.30 13.19
N VAL A 420 8.36 -9.45 14.46
CA VAL A 420 8.15 -8.32 15.36
C VAL A 420 9.48 -7.61 15.65
N THR A 421 10.55 -8.36 15.89
CA THR A 421 11.92 -7.84 16.03
C THR A 421 12.35 -7.09 14.78
N ALA A 422 12.19 -7.69 13.59
CA ALA A 422 12.55 -7.06 12.32
C ALA A 422 11.77 -5.75 12.10
N LEU A 423 10.43 -5.76 12.25
CA LEU A 423 9.59 -4.56 12.12
C LEU A 423 9.98 -3.48 13.14
N THR A 424 10.31 -3.87 14.37
CA THR A 424 10.74 -2.94 15.43
C THR A 424 12.06 -2.27 15.07
N LEU A 425 13.06 -3.05 14.61
CA LEU A 425 14.35 -2.50 14.19
C LEU A 425 14.22 -1.69 12.90
N THR A 426 13.42 -2.12 11.94
CA THR A 426 13.11 -1.35 10.72
C THR A 426 12.51 0.00 11.08
N TYR A 427 11.50 0.04 11.95
CA TYR A 427 10.92 1.30 12.40
C TYR A 427 11.94 2.19 13.12
N ARG A 428 12.74 1.61 14.04
CA ARG A 428 13.77 2.35 14.78
C ARG A 428 14.81 2.98 13.85
N TYR A 429 15.32 2.22 12.88
CA TYR A 429 16.39 2.67 11.99
C TYR A 429 15.89 3.40 10.75
N LEU A 430 14.59 3.37 10.44
CA LEU A 430 14.00 4.18 9.38
C LEU A 430 14.35 5.66 9.55
N PHE A 431 14.23 6.18 10.77
CA PHE A 431 14.56 7.58 11.09
C PHE A 431 16.06 7.86 10.92
N THR A 432 16.91 6.99 11.44
CA THR A 432 18.38 7.10 11.29
C THR A 432 18.80 7.12 9.82
N LEU A 433 18.21 6.26 8.98
CA LEU A 433 18.54 6.21 7.55
C LEU A 433 18.07 7.48 6.82
N ILE A 434 16.97 8.07 7.23
CA ILE A 434 16.46 9.29 6.59
C ILE A 434 17.30 10.50 7.00
N ASP A 435 17.74 10.59 8.25
CA ASP A 435 18.70 11.61 8.68
C ASP A 435 20.05 11.45 7.95
N THR A 436 20.55 10.21 7.84
CA THR A 436 21.77 9.90 7.07
C THR A 436 21.63 10.36 5.61
N LEU A 437 20.48 10.12 4.99
CA LEU A 437 20.20 10.54 3.62
C LEU A 437 20.12 12.08 3.49
N ALA A 438 19.54 12.75 4.48
CA ALA A 438 19.47 14.20 4.53
C ALA A 438 20.87 14.83 4.64
N GLU A 439 21.73 14.29 5.51
CA GLU A 439 23.13 14.68 5.63
C GLU A 439 23.91 14.44 4.34
N MET A 440 23.70 13.29 3.69
CA MET A 440 24.34 12.97 2.40
C MET A 440 23.97 13.98 1.31
N VAL A 441 22.72 14.44 1.27
CA VAL A 441 22.29 15.49 0.32
C VAL A 441 22.82 16.86 0.70
N LEU A 442 22.83 17.21 2.00
CA LEU A 442 23.40 18.46 2.48
C LEU A 442 24.89 18.55 2.13
N ALA A 443 25.68 17.52 2.46
CA ALA A 443 27.12 17.45 2.16
C ALA A 443 27.43 17.49 0.66
N ARG A 444 26.51 17.05 -0.21
CA ARG A 444 26.65 17.23 -1.66
C ARG A 444 26.43 18.69 -2.04
N ARG A 445 25.34 19.31 -1.57
CA ARG A 445 25.01 20.71 -1.89
C ARG A 445 26.14 21.65 -1.48
N SER A 446 26.74 21.44 -0.32
CA SER A 446 27.89 22.24 0.15
C SER A 446 29.12 22.13 -0.75
N ARG A 447 29.25 21.07 -1.57
CA ARG A 447 30.39 20.84 -2.48
C ARG A 447 30.06 21.14 -3.94
N GLN A 448 28.82 21.48 -4.25
CA GLN A 448 28.36 21.65 -5.63
C GLN A 448 28.19 23.12 -5.97
N VAL A 449 28.85 23.56 -7.04
CA VAL A 449 28.63 24.88 -7.64
C VAL A 449 27.67 24.74 -8.82
N GLY A 450 26.58 25.51 -8.83
CA GLY A 450 25.58 25.50 -9.90
C GLY A 450 24.52 24.38 -9.82
N SER A 451 23.58 24.40 -10.78
CA SER A 451 22.48 23.41 -10.83
C SER A 451 22.92 22.12 -11.53
N PRO A 452 22.68 20.92 -10.97
CA PRO A 452 23.01 19.67 -11.61
C PRO A 452 22.20 19.44 -12.90
N THR A 453 22.83 18.79 -13.88
CA THR A 453 22.13 18.24 -15.05
C THR A 453 21.18 17.11 -14.63
N ALA A 454 20.14 16.84 -15.42
CA ALA A 454 19.21 15.75 -15.12
C ALA A 454 19.90 14.37 -15.05
N GLN A 455 20.96 14.17 -15.83
CA GLN A 455 21.80 12.97 -15.77
C GLN A 455 22.61 12.90 -14.46
N GLY A 456 23.17 14.03 -14.01
CA GLY A 456 23.86 14.12 -12.73
C GLY A 456 22.95 13.83 -11.53
N VAL A 457 21.69 14.31 -11.57
CA VAL A 457 20.69 13.99 -10.53
C VAL A 457 20.37 12.50 -10.50
N ARG A 458 20.19 11.85 -11.66
CA ARG A 458 19.92 10.40 -11.72
C ARG A 458 21.12 9.57 -11.27
N ALA A 459 22.32 9.93 -11.69
CA ALA A 459 23.57 9.27 -11.27
C ALA A 459 23.77 9.41 -9.75
N TYR A 460 23.42 10.55 -9.18
CA TYR A 460 23.43 10.76 -7.73
C TYR A 460 22.34 9.97 -7.01
N ALA A 461 21.11 9.92 -7.53
CA ALA A 461 20.04 9.13 -6.92
C ALA A 461 20.46 7.65 -6.83
N GLY A 462 21.03 7.10 -7.91
CA GLY A 462 21.52 5.73 -7.93
C GLY A 462 22.72 5.50 -7.01
N SER A 463 23.75 6.35 -7.10
CA SER A 463 24.95 6.20 -6.26
C SER A 463 24.69 6.50 -4.78
N GLY A 464 23.82 7.47 -4.48
CA GLY A 464 23.34 7.80 -3.15
C GLY A 464 22.52 6.67 -2.53
N ALA A 465 21.63 6.03 -3.30
CA ALA A 465 20.91 4.84 -2.84
C ALA A 465 21.87 3.68 -2.52
N ALA A 466 22.88 3.45 -3.37
CA ALA A 466 23.90 2.43 -3.11
C ALA A 466 24.73 2.73 -1.85
N VAL A 467 25.13 4.00 -1.64
CA VAL A 467 25.86 4.42 -0.44
C VAL A 467 24.99 4.37 0.82
N LEU A 468 23.70 4.70 0.72
CA LEU A 468 22.77 4.59 1.84
C LEU A 468 22.54 3.12 2.23
N PHE A 469 22.40 2.24 1.23
CA PHE A 469 22.32 0.79 1.45
C PHE A 469 23.60 0.24 2.08
N ALA A 470 24.75 0.69 1.60
CA ALA A 470 26.05 0.37 2.19
C ALA A 470 26.12 0.72 3.67
N LYS A 471 25.73 1.96 4.01
CA LYS A 471 25.67 2.45 5.39
C LYS A 471 24.67 1.68 6.23
N SER A 472 23.49 1.33 5.70
CA SER A 472 22.49 0.56 6.43
C SER A 472 22.96 -0.86 6.73
N ALA A 473 23.70 -1.49 5.81
CA ALA A 473 24.31 -2.81 6.02
C ALA A 473 25.37 -2.77 7.14
N THR A 474 26.27 -1.78 7.12
CA THR A 474 27.25 -1.58 8.21
C THR A 474 26.56 -1.30 9.54
N LEU A 475 25.57 -0.40 9.57
CA LEU A 475 24.79 -0.12 10.77
C LEU A 475 24.13 -1.37 11.33
N ASN A 476 23.55 -2.22 10.46
CA ASN A 476 22.94 -3.48 10.88
C ASN A 476 23.96 -4.43 11.53
N GLU A 477 25.19 -4.52 11.00
CA GLU A 477 26.26 -5.33 11.61
C GLU A 477 26.68 -4.78 12.99
N GLU A 478 26.93 -3.47 13.09
CA GLU A 478 27.32 -2.82 14.34
C GLU A 478 26.25 -2.98 15.42
N VAL A 479 24.99 -2.76 15.05
CA VAL A 479 23.84 -2.94 15.94
C VAL A 479 23.72 -4.39 16.38
N TYR A 480 23.84 -5.34 15.45
CA TYR A 480 23.78 -6.75 15.79
C TYR A 480 24.89 -7.16 16.77
N LEU A 481 26.13 -6.72 16.53
CA LEU A 481 27.25 -6.99 17.42
C LEU A 481 27.01 -6.36 18.79
N ALA A 482 26.56 -5.10 18.84
CA ALA A 482 26.21 -4.42 20.08
C ALA A 482 25.05 -5.10 20.83
N MET A 483 24.09 -5.70 20.12
CA MET A 483 23.02 -6.49 20.72
C MET A 483 23.57 -7.81 21.28
N ARG A 484 24.40 -8.54 20.53
CA ARG A 484 25.05 -9.78 20.98
C ARG A 484 25.92 -9.56 22.22
N SER A 485 26.71 -8.48 22.25
CA SER A 485 27.52 -8.12 23.43
C SER A 485 26.68 -7.81 24.67
N ARG A 486 25.40 -7.42 24.49
CA ARG A 486 24.44 -7.20 25.59
C ARG A 486 23.60 -8.45 25.92
N GLY A 487 23.98 -9.62 25.40
CA GLY A 487 23.29 -10.88 25.68
C GLY A 487 22.06 -11.15 24.81
N PHE A 488 21.98 -10.57 23.60
CA PHE A 488 20.86 -10.83 22.69
C PHE A 488 20.79 -12.31 22.26
N ASP A 489 19.64 -12.92 22.55
CA ASP A 489 19.30 -14.33 22.33
C ASP A 489 18.37 -14.54 21.10
N GLY A 490 18.14 -13.48 20.31
CA GLY A 490 17.18 -13.50 19.19
C GLY A 490 15.83 -12.85 19.53
N ASP A 491 15.63 -12.42 20.78
CA ASP A 491 14.39 -11.81 21.24
C ASP A 491 14.61 -10.38 21.75
N LEU A 492 13.94 -9.39 21.12
CA LEU A 492 13.93 -8.02 21.64
C LEU A 492 12.90 -7.93 22.77
N ARG A 493 13.39 -8.02 24.01
CA ARG A 493 12.60 -7.83 25.21
C ARG A 493 12.36 -6.34 25.42
N VAL A 494 11.17 -5.86 25.05
CA VAL A 494 10.74 -4.48 25.26
C VAL A 494 9.77 -4.46 26.45
N ALA A 495 10.04 -3.59 27.42
CA ALA A 495 9.16 -3.44 28.58
C ALA A 495 7.81 -2.86 28.15
N TYR A 496 6.74 -3.50 28.59
CA TYR A 496 5.40 -2.95 28.43
C TYR A 496 5.20 -1.82 29.44
N PRO A 497 4.53 -0.71 29.09
CA PRO A 497 4.32 0.37 30.04
C PRO A 497 3.51 -0.06 31.27
N ARG A 498 2.68 -1.11 31.14
CA ARG A 498 1.74 -1.58 32.18
C ARG A 498 1.27 -3.01 31.90
N GLY A 499 1.03 -3.81 32.94
CA GLY A 499 0.37 -5.12 32.81
C GLY A 499 -1.13 -5.03 32.45
N TRP A 500 -1.70 -6.14 32.03
CA TRP A 500 -3.14 -6.25 31.80
C TRP A 500 -3.94 -5.98 33.08
N SER A 501 -5.05 -5.25 32.98
CA SER A 501 -5.86 -4.85 34.13
C SER A 501 -7.36 -5.04 33.90
N TRP A 502 -8.15 -4.98 34.98
CA TRP A 502 -9.61 -5.11 34.91
C TRP A 502 -10.28 -4.02 34.04
N ARG A 503 -9.63 -2.85 33.89
CA ARG A 503 -10.11 -1.79 32.98
C ARG A 503 -10.05 -2.24 31.52
N ASP A 504 -9.08 -3.08 31.16
CA ASP A 504 -8.90 -3.59 29.80
C ASP A 504 -9.93 -4.67 29.46
N THR A 505 -10.29 -5.51 30.43
CA THR A 505 -11.39 -6.47 30.27
C THR A 505 -12.73 -5.76 30.20
N LEU A 506 -12.97 -4.77 31.07
CA LEU A 506 -14.20 -3.97 31.03
C LEU A 506 -14.33 -3.24 29.68
N TRP A 507 -13.24 -2.67 29.17
CA TRP A 507 -13.21 -2.05 27.85
C TRP A 507 -13.65 -3.02 26.73
N LEU A 508 -13.10 -4.25 26.71
CA LEU A 508 -13.47 -5.25 25.71
C LEU A 508 -14.95 -5.66 25.81
N LEU A 509 -15.46 -5.82 27.03
CA LEU A 509 -16.88 -6.12 27.26
C LEU A 509 -17.78 -4.98 26.78
N LEU A 510 -17.43 -3.73 27.11
CA LEU A 510 -18.17 -2.56 26.64
C LEU A 510 -18.14 -2.43 25.12
N ALA A 511 -16.98 -2.69 24.48
CA ALA A 511 -16.88 -2.70 23.02
C ALA A 511 -17.76 -3.79 22.40
N ALA A 512 -17.77 -5.00 22.96
CA ALA A 512 -18.63 -6.09 22.50
C ALA A 512 -20.12 -5.77 22.69
N LEU A 513 -20.50 -5.23 23.85
CA LEU A 513 -21.87 -4.80 24.15
C LEU A 513 -22.32 -3.65 23.24
N TRP A 514 -21.42 -2.70 22.92
CA TRP A 514 -21.70 -1.64 21.96
C TRP A 514 -22.01 -2.21 20.57
N LEU A 515 -21.18 -3.14 20.08
CA LEU A 515 -21.43 -3.78 18.79
C LEU A 515 -22.73 -4.61 18.79
N ALA A 516 -22.98 -5.36 19.86
CA ALA A 516 -24.21 -6.13 20.01
C ALA A 516 -25.46 -5.24 20.08
N GLY A 517 -25.40 -4.12 20.81
CA GLY A 517 -26.48 -3.14 20.90
C GLY A 517 -26.77 -2.49 19.55
N GLY A 518 -25.73 -2.06 18.83
CA GLY A 518 -25.88 -1.51 17.48
C GLY A 518 -26.47 -2.51 16.48
N TYR A 519 -26.09 -3.78 16.59
CA TYR A 519 -26.65 -4.86 15.78
C TYR A 519 -28.12 -5.11 16.12
N TRP A 520 -28.44 -5.21 17.42
CA TRP A 520 -29.80 -5.44 17.91
C TRP A 520 -30.75 -4.30 17.51
N MET A 521 -30.35 -3.04 17.68
CA MET A 521 -31.12 -1.89 17.21
C MET A 521 -31.33 -1.91 15.69
N GLY A 522 -30.36 -2.43 14.93
CA GLY A 522 -30.51 -2.66 13.49
C GLY A 522 -31.48 -3.77 13.12
N GLY A 523 -31.56 -4.82 13.94
CA GLY A 523 -32.49 -5.93 13.75
C GLY A 523 -33.96 -5.56 13.96
N TRP A 524 -34.26 -4.64 14.89
CA TRP A 524 -35.64 -4.19 15.16
C TRP A 524 -36.27 -3.37 14.02
N TYR A 525 -35.47 -2.70 13.19
CA TYR A 525 -35.98 -1.95 12.03
C TYR A 525 -36.19 -2.82 10.78
N ALA A 526 -35.81 -4.10 10.82
CA ALA A 526 -35.91 -5.04 9.71
C ALA A 526 -36.99 -6.12 9.91
N GLY A 527 -37.71 -6.09 11.03
CA GLY A 527 -38.81 -7.00 11.37
C GLY A 527 -40.17 -6.43 11.03
#